data_AF-F3GP47-F1
#
_entry.id   AF-F3GP47-F1
#
_cell.length_a   1.000
_cell.length_b   1.000
_cell.length_c   1.000
_cell.angle_alpha   90.00
_cell.angle_beta   90.00
_cell.angle_gamma   90.00
#
_symmetry.space_group_name_H-M   'P 1'
#
loop_
_entity.id
_entity.type
_entity.pdbx_description
1 polymer ?
#
loop_
_entity_poly.entity_id
_entity_poly.type
_entity_poly.pdbx_seq_one_letter_code
_entity_poly.pdbx_strand_id
1 'polypeptide(L)' 'MYTLLPRLVERAGMSENGSITALYTVLIEQDSMNDPVADEVRSLLDGHIVLSRKLAERGHYPAIDVSASISR' A
#
# COMPACT_ATOMS: atom_id res chain seq x y z
N MET A 1 -12.32 -1.90 14.75
CA MET A 1 -11.05 -1.42 14.15
C MET A 1 -11.11 -1.51 12.63
N TYR A 2 -11.43 -2.67 12.06
CA TYR A 2 -11.52 -2.90 10.60
C TYR A 2 -12.55 -2.05 9.83
N THR A 3 -13.56 -1.48 10.48
CA THR A 3 -14.59 -0.66 9.79
C THR A 3 -14.15 0.74 9.35
N LEU A 4 -12.99 1.22 9.81
CA LEU A 4 -12.52 2.59 9.52
C LEU A 4 -11.67 2.67 8.24
N LEU A 5 -10.90 1.62 7.93
CA LEU A 5 -10.00 1.58 6.78
C LEU A 5 -10.76 1.67 5.45
N PRO A 6 -11.77 0.82 5.17
CA PRO A 6 -12.57 0.94 3.94
C PRO A 6 -13.20 2.33 3.81
N ARG A 7 -13.79 2.85 4.90
CA ARG A 7 -14.41 4.20 4.89
C ARG A 7 -13.43 5.32 4.58
N LEU A 8 -12.15 5.16 4.92
CA LEU A 8 -11.11 6.14 4.59
C LEU A 8 -10.69 6.02 3.13
N VAL A 9 -10.46 4.80 2.65
CA VAL A 9 -9.95 4.52 1.29
C VAL A 9 -10.99 4.87 0.23
N GLU A 10 -12.27 4.53 0.46
CA GLU A 10 -13.38 4.79 -0.47
C GLU A 10 -13.70 6.28 -0.67
N ARG A 11 -13.06 7.19 0.09
CA ARG A 11 -13.18 8.64 -0.13
C ARG A 11 -12.27 9.12 -1.26
N ALA A 12 -11.23 8.36 -1.59
CA ALA A 12 -10.40 8.59 -2.76
C ALA A 12 -11.04 7.94 -3.98
N GLY A 13 -10.65 8.38 -5.18
CA GLY A 13 -11.21 7.91 -6.44
C GLY A 13 -11.93 9.00 -7.23
N MET A 14 -12.71 8.58 -8.22
CA MET A 14 -13.42 9.46 -9.13
C MET A 14 -14.82 9.81 -8.60
N SER A 15 -15.21 11.07 -8.75
CA SER A 15 -16.55 11.58 -8.45
C SER A 15 -17.05 12.45 -9.60
N GLU A 16 -18.32 12.85 -9.57
CA GLU A 16 -18.89 13.77 -10.56
C GLU A 16 -18.18 15.14 -10.61
N ASN A 17 -17.53 15.53 -9.50
CA ASN A 17 -16.90 16.85 -9.35
C ASN A 17 -15.38 16.83 -9.48
N GLY A 18 -14.77 15.69 -9.81
CA GLY A 18 -13.31 15.55 -9.94
C GLY A 18 -12.80 14.22 -9.41
N SER A 19 -11.48 14.12 -9.23
CA SER A 19 -10.83 12.91 -8.77
C SER A 19 -9.83 13.20 -7.65
N ILE A 20 -9.67 12.23 -6.75
CA ILE A 20 -8.68 12.24 -5.68
C ILE A 20 -7.80 11.01 -5.83
N THR A 21 -6.52 11.20 -6.07
CA THR A 21 -5.50 10.13 -6.01
C THR A 21 -4.87 10.14 -4.63
N ALA A 22 -4.97 9.04 -3.89
CA ALA A 22 -4.39 8.93 -2.56
C ALA A 22 -3.17 7.99 -2.54
N LEU A 23 -2.13 8.40 -1.83
CA LEU A 23 -0.96 7.59 -1.52
C LEU A 23 -0.95 7.31 -0.01
N TYR A 24 -1.09 6.04 0.35
CA TYR A 24 -1.11 5.61 1.75
C TYR A 24 0.20 4.92 2.11
N THR A 25 0.87 5.41 3.14
CA THR A 25 2.06 4.77 3.70
C THR A 25 1.65 3.83 4.82
N VAL A 26 1.96 2.54 4.66
CA VAL A 26 1.73 1.52 5.67
C VAL A 26 3.07 1.06 6.21
N LEU A 27 3.27 1.16 7.52
CA LEU A 27 4.45 0.62 8.20
C LEU A 27 4.09 -0.75 8.76
N ILE A 28 4.90 -1.75 8.43
CA ILE A 28 4.78 -3.12 8.95
C ILE A 28 6.02 -3.38 9.81
N GLU A 29 5.82 -3.72 11.08
CA GLU A 29 6.94 -3.86 12.04
C GLU A 29 7.74 -5.15 11.88
N GLN A 30 7.21 -6.15 11.17
CA GLN A 30 7.88 -7.43 10.93
C GLN A 30 7.83 -7.78 9.44
N ASP A 31 8.92 -8.32 8.89
CA ASP A 31 9.01 -8.78 7.49
C ASP A 31 8.04 -9.95 7.17
N SER A 32 7.19 -10.36 8.12
CA SER A 32 6.09 -11.28 7.87
C SER A 32 5.00 -10.58 7.07
N MET A 33 4.85 -10.98 5.82
CA MET A 33 3.78 -10.53 4.92
C MET A 33 2.36 -10.78 5.47
N ASN A 34 2.23 -11.58 6.54
CA ASN A 34 0.98 -11.96 7.21
C ASN A 34 0.51 -10.95 8.26
N ASP A 35 0.75 -9.65 8.06
CA ASP A 35 0.12 -8.61 8.88
C ASP A 35 -1.33 -8.44 8.40
N PRO A 36 -2.35 -8.69 9.25
CA PRO A 36 -3.75 -8.57 8.85
C PRO A 36 -4.13 -7.19 8.31
N VAL A 37 -3.47 -6.12 8.78
CA VAL A 37 -3.70 -4.75 8.31
C VAL A 37 -3.13 -4.57 6.91
N ALA A 38 -1.93 -5.12 6.65
CA ALA A 38 -1.31 -5.03 5.33
C ALA A 38 -2.12 -5.81 4.29
N ASP A 39 -2.63 -6.98 4.65
CA ASP A 39 -3.47 -7.79 3.78
C ASP A 39 -4.81 -7.10 3.49
N GLU A 40 -5.43 -6.48 4.49
CA GLU A 40 -6.66 -5.72 4.28
C GLU A 40 -6.43 -4.50 3.38
N VAL A 41 -5.36 -3.73 3.58
CA VAL A 41 -5.03 -2.59 2.72
C VAL A 41 -4.76 -3.03 1.28
N ARG A 42 -4.02 -4.12 1.05
CA ARG A 42 -3.80 -4.66 -0.29
C ARG A 42 -5.09 -5.05 -1.00
N SER A 43 -6.09 -5.52 -0.25
CA SER A 43 -7.40 -5.88 -0.82
C SER A 43 -8.24 -4.67 -1.23
N LEU A 44 -8.01 -3.50 -0.61
CA LEU A 44 -8.80 -2.29 -0.81
C LEU A 44 -8.21 -1.35 -1.90
N LEU A 45 -6.89 -1.35 -2.10
CA LEU A 45 -6.21 -0.39 -2.98
C LEU A 45 -6.19 -0.83 -4.45
N ASP A 46 -6.01 0.16 -5.35
CA ASP A 46 -5.84 -0.07 -6.79
C ASP A 46 -4.46 -0.67 -7.13
N GLY A 47 -3.51 -0.53 -6.23
CA GLY A 47 -2.18 -1.11 -6.32
C GLY A 47 -1.38 -0.79 -5.06
N HIS A 48 -0.23 -1.42 -4.94
CA HIS A 48 0.69 -1.22 -3.82
C HIS A 48 2.14 -1.27 -4.28
N ILE A 49 2.97 -0.46 -3.65
CA ILE A 49 4.42 -0.41 -3.85
C ILE A 49 5.08 -0.94 -2.60
N VAL A 50 5.83 -2.04 -2.72
CA VAL A 50 6.58 -2.63 -1.61
C VAL A 50 7.99 -2.04 -1.57
N LEU A 51 8.36 -1.48 -0.41
CA LEU A 51 9.73 -1.03 -0.14
C LEU A 51 10.49 -2.13 0.60
N SER A 52 11.58 -2.62 0.01
CA SER A 52 12.36 -3.74 0.53
C SER A 52 13.57 -3.28 1.34
N ARG A 53 13.65 -3.77 2.58
CA ARG A 53 14.83 -3.61 3.44
C ARG A 53 16.10 -4.16 2.77
N LYS A 54 16.00 -5.33 2.13
CA LYS A 54 17.12 -5.99 1.43
C LYS A 54 17.67 -5.15 0.28
N LEU A 55 16.81 -4.44 -0.46
CA LEU A 55 17.26 -3.54 -1.53
C LEU A 55 17.96 -2.30 -0.96
N ALA A 56 17.39 -1.71 0.09
CA ALA A 56 17.97 -0.56 0.78
C ALA A 56 19.36 -0.87 1.37
N GLU A 57 19.52 -2.02 2.03
CA GLU A 57 20.81 -2.48 2.61
C GLU A 57 21.90 -2.70 1.55
N ARG A 58 21.52 -2.93 0.29
CA ARG A 58 22.43 -3.03 -0.85
C ARG A 58 22.74 -1.68 -1.51
N GLY A 59 22.23 -0.58 -0.96
CA GLY A 59 22.37 0.77 -1.53
C GLY A 59 21.50 1.01 -2.77
N HIS A 60 20.51 0.16 -3.04
CA HIS A 60 19.63 0.32 -4.20
C HIS A 60 18.47 1.27 -3.88
N TYR A 61 18.41 2.40 -4.59
CA TYR A 61 17.37 3.41 -4.43
C TYR A 61 16.78 3.84 -5.77
N PRO A 62 15.44 3.94 -5.88
CA PRO A 62 14.45 3.63 -4.83
C PRO A 62 14.37 2.12 -4.53
N ALA A 63 14.20 1.77 -3.25
CA ALA A 63 14.26 0.38 -2.77
C ALA A 63 12.96 -0.41 -3.06
N ILE A 64 12.44 -0.32 -4.29
CA ILE A 64 11.16 -0.89 -4.69
C ILE A 64 11.33 -2.36 -5.07
N ASP A 65 10.59 -3.24 -4.41
CA ASP A 65 10.45 -4.63 -4.84
C ASP A 65 9.40 -4.72 -5.94
N VAL A 66 9.87 -4.75 -7.19
CA VAL A 66 9.01 -4.83 -8.38
C VAL A 66 8.20 -6.13 -8.40
N SER A 67 8.76 -7.23 -7.88
CA SER A 67 8.08 -8.53 -7.89
C SER A 67 6.95 -8.62 -6.86
N ALA A 68 7.09 -7.91 -5.74
CA ALA A 68 6.08 -7.85 -4.68
C ALA A 68 5.06 -6.71 -4.87
N SER A 69 5.34 -5.76 -5.77
CA SER A 69 4.46 -4.62 -6.06
C SER A 69 3.45 -4.96 -7.17
N ILE A 70 2.19 -4.54 -7.02
CA ILE A 70 1.11 -4.89 -7.95
C ILE A 70 0.32 -3.62 -8.30
N SER A 71 -0.15 -3.55 -9.54
CA SER A 71 -1.19 -2.63 -10.01
C SER A 71 -2.32 -3.44 -10.64
N ARG A 72 -3.57 -2.98 -10.50
CA ARG A 72 -4.68 -3.41 -11.38
C ARG A 72 -4.44 -2.96 -12.82
#